data_AF-A0A7K1E4P1-F1
#
_entry.id   AF-A0A7K1E4P1-F1
#
_cell.length_a   1.000
_cell.length_b   1.000
_cell.length_c   1.000
_cell.angle_alpha   90.00
_cell.angle_beta   90.00
_cell.angle_gamma   90.00
#
_symmetry.space_group_name_H-M   'P 1'
#
loop_
_entity.id
_entity.type
_entity.pdbx_description
1 polymer ?
#
loop_
_entity_poly.entity_id
_entity_poly.type
_entity_poly.pdbx_seq_one_letter_code
_entity_poly.pdbx_strand_id
1 'polypeptide(L)'
;MIHHLSCIADHLSTASTFDDAIEGIAMYACLSGGASRFYLAKIEKDLQVSHLADIGFDARFAAHRAYGEMVATQLMIGHPSHHSLVFIEHDREYRRGFKTNYGVADGSDWKCTILMAISPRHVASLTLPTLTEESVVDVNYFNSIRSMLSIFLKSHKEPVVKSSDGKLAVDSALQERETDSTFLTERQEIILRMIKSGDTNSAIAERMGYSESLIRQETIAIYRKLGISGRKDLDTGR
;
A
#
# COMPACT_ATOMS: atom_id res chain seq x y z
N MET A 1 -5.39 -11.74 15.16
CA MET A 1 -6.55 -11.70 14.24
C MET A 1 -7.58 -10.65 14.62
N ILE A 2 -8.38 -10.82 15.69
CA ILE A 2 -9.47 -9.88 16.03
C ILE A 2 -8.98 -8.43 16.20
N HIS A 3 -7.87 -8.24 16.92
CA HIS A 3 -7.23 -6.92 17.05
C HIS A 3 -6.90 -6.29 15.68
N HIS A 4 -6.31 -7.06 14.76
CA HIS A 4 -5.95 -6.57 13.43
C HIS A 4 -7.19 -6.19 12.61
N LEU A 5 -8.25 -7.01 12.65
CA LEU A 5 -9.51 -6.68 11.98
C LEU A 5 -10.15 -5.41 12.57
N SER A 6 -10.09 -5.22 13.90
CA SER A 6 -10.56 -3.99 14.53
C SER A 6 -9.78 -2.78 14.03
N CYS A 7 -8.45 -2.83 14.06
CA CYS A 7 -7.61 -1.73 13.57
C CYS A 7 -7.89 -1.39 12.10
N ILE A 8 -8.08 -2.41 11.24
CA ILE A 8 -8.46 -2.21 9.83
C ILE A 8 -9.84 -1.57 9.74
N ALA A 9 -10.83 -2.05 10.49
CA ALA A 9 -12.19 -1.51 10.47
C ALA A 9 -12.22 -0.05 10.93
N ASP A 10 -11.54 0.25 12.03
CA ASP A 10 -11.42 1.60 12.59
C ASP A 10 -10.78 2.53 11.56
N HIS A 11 -9.69 2.09 10.92
CA HIS A 11 -9.02 2.88 9.88
C HIS A 11 -9.91 3.12 8.67
N LEU A 12 -10.57 2.09 8.15
CA LEU A 12 -11.50 2.21 7.01
C LEU A 12 -12.71 3.09 7.33
N SER A 13 -13.12 3.19 8.60
CA SER A 13 -14.23 4.05 9.02
C SER A 13 -13.91 5.54 8.94
N THR A 14 -12.63 5.89 9.09
CA THR A 14 -12.12 7.27 9.04
C THR A 14 -11.41 7.62 7.74
N ALA A 15 -11.08 6.62 6.91
CA ALA A 15 -10.41 6.80 5.64
C ALA A 15 -11.26 7.65 4.69
N SER A 16 -10.63 8.64 4.06
CA SER A 16 -11.31 9.58 3.16
C SER A 16 -11.03 9.27 1.69
N THR A 17 -9.89 8.63 1.43
CA THR A 17 -9.40 8.25 0.11
C THR A 17 -9.09 6.76 0.02
N PHE A 18 -8.90 6.27 -1.21
CA PHE A 18 -8.48 4.89 -1.43
C PHE A 18 -7.06 4.63 -0.91
N ASP A 19 -6.16 5.61 -1.01
CA ASP A 19 -4.80 5.53 -0.46
C ASP A 19 -4.84 5.36 1.07
N ASP A 20 -5.64 6.18 1.77
CA ASP A 20 -5.81 6.06 3.23
C ASP A 20 -6.29 4.65 3.58
N ALA A 21 -7.30 4.16 2.87
CA ALA A 21 -7.88 2.84 3.15
C ALA A 21 -6.88 1.70 3.00
N ILE A 22 -6.11 1.69 1.91
CA ILE A 22 -5.13 0.63 1.68
C ILE A 22 -3.93 0.73 2.63
N GLU A 23 -3.59 1.92 3.13
CA GLU A 23 -2.52 2.09 4.10
C GLU A 23 -2.85 1.37 5.42
N GLY A 24 -4.06 1.56 5.95
CA GLY A 24 -4.49 0.87 7.16
C GLY A 24 -4.53 -0.64 6.98
N ILE A 25 -5.02 -1.11 5.82
CA ILE A 25 -4.99 -2.55 5.51
C ILE A 25 -3.54 -3.04 5.45
N ALA A 26 -2.66 -2.35 4.72
CA ALA A 26 -1.27 -2.74 4.56
C ALA A 26 -0.49 -2.78 5.89
N MET A 27 -0.85 -1.89 6.82
CA MET A 27 -0.21 -1.82 8.14
C MET A 27 -0.64 -2.96 9.07
N TYR A 28 -1.91 -3.38 8.99
CA TYR A 28 -2.48 -4.31 9.97
C TYR A 28 -2.80 -5.70 9.41
N ALA A 29 -2.77 -5.91 8.08
CA ALA A 29 -3.20 -7.19 7.51
C ALA A 29 -2.29 -8.37 7.86
N CYS A 30 -0.99 -8.15 8.06
CA CYS A 30 -0.09 -9.23 8.43
C CYS A 30 -0.24 -9.60 9.91
N LEU A 31 -0.61 -10.85 10.19
CA LEU A 31 -0.82 -11.34 11.56
C LEU A 31 0.46 -11.39 12.41
N SER A 32 1.63 -11.45 11.76
CA SER A 32 2.92 -11.37 12.44
C SER A 32 3.34 -9.95 12.80
N GLY A 33 2.59 -8.94 12.33
CA GLY A 33 2.89 -7.51 12.53
C GLY A 33 3.86 -6.92 11.48
N GLY A 34 4.28 -7.69 10.48
CA GLY A 34 5.10 -7.18 9.38
C GLY A 34 4.32 -6.24 8.46
N ALA A 35 4.97 -5.19 7.94
CA ALA A 35 4.37 -4.34 6.93
C ALA A 35 4.09 -5.15 5.65
N SER A 36 2.91 -4.95 5.06
CA SER A 36 2.51 -5.61 3.82
C SER A 36 2.47 -4.63 2.64
N ARG A 37 2.45 -5.14 1.42
CA ARG A 37 2.13 -4.32 0.23
C ARG A 37 0.68 -4.52 -0.13
N PHE A 38 0.05 -3.47 -0.63
CA PHE A 38 -1.33 -3.55 -1.09
C PHE A 38 -1.49 -2.84 -2.41
N TYR A 39 -2.18 -3.47 -3.35
CA TYR A 39 -2.53 -2.90 -4.65
C TYR A 39 -4.02 -3.01 -4.86
N LEU A 40 -4.65 -1.94 -5.30
CA LEU A 40 -6.06 -1.86 -5.61
C LEU A 40 -6.25 -1.37 -7.05
N ALA A 41 -7.10 -2.07 -7.78
CA ALA A 41 -7.45 -1.70 -9.14
C ALA A 41 -8.92 -1.96 -9.46
N LYS A 42 -9.38 -1.28 -10.49
CA LYS A 42 -10.72 -1.37 -11.03
C LYS A 42 -10.71 -2.02 -12.41
N ILE A 43 -11.71 -2.86 -12.66
CA ILE A 43 -12.00 -3.44 -13.96
C ILE A 43 -13.01 -2.53 -14.67
N GLU A 44 -12.57 -1.95 -15.77
CA GLU A 44 -13.37 -1.11 -16.66
C GLU A 44 -14.25 -1.96 -17.59
N LYS A 45 -15.19 -1.31 -18.28
CA LYS A 45 -16.21 -2.01 -19.09
C LYS A 45 -15.61 -2.79 -20.27
N ASP A 46 -14.44 -2.38 -20.73
CA ASP A 46 -13.64 -2.98 -21.80
C ASP A 46 -12.66 -4.05 -21.27
N LEU A 47 -12.85 -4.52 -20.04
CA LEU A 47 -11.98 -5.47 -19.33
C LEU A 47 -10.57 -4.92 -19.06
N GLN A 48 -10.36 -3.63 -19.28
CA GLN A 48 -9.10 -3.00 -18.93
C GLN A 48 -9.02 -2.76 -17.43
N VAL A 49 -7.82 -2.89 -16.89
CA VAL A 49 -7.57 -2.67 -15.47
C VAL A 49 -6.99 -1.27 -15.27
N SER A 50 -7.70 -0.44 -14.50
CA SER A 50 -7.26 0.89 -14.08
C SER A 50 -6.73 0.84 -12.65
N HIS A 51 -5.53 1.39 -12.45
CA HIS A 51 -4.93 1.54 -11.13
C HIS A 51 -5.76 2.52 -10.28
N LEU A 52 -6.03 2.17 -9.02
CA LEU A 52 -6.73 3.04 -8.07
C LEU A 52 -5.83 3.55 -6.95
N ALA A 53 -5.10 2.65 -6.29
CA ALA A 53 -4.19 2.97 -5.20
C ALA A 53 -3.20 1.81 -4.98
N ASP A 54 -1.98 2.13 -4.55
CA ASP A 54 -0.98 1.15 -4.17
C ASP A 54 -0.09 1.64 -3.03
N ILE A 55 0.41 0.71 -2.23
CA ILE A 55 1.36 0.98 -1.15
C ILE A 55 2.40 -0.13 -1.04
N GLY A 56 3.64 0.28 -0.79
CA GLY A 56 4.77 -0.63 -0.57
C GLY A 56 5.46 -1.11 -1.85
N PHE A 57 5.02 -0.66 -3.03
CA PHE A 57 5.67 -0.95 -4.30
C PHE A 57 6.67 0.13 -4.74
N ASP A 58 7.60 -0.23 -5.62
CA ASP A 58 8.53 0.71 -6.25
C ASP A 58 7.75 1.69 -7.16
N ALA A 59 8.16 2.95 -7.25
CA ALA A 59 7.47 3.95 -8.08
C ALA A 59 7.36 3.54 -9.57
N ARG A 60 8.30 2.72 -10.07
CA ARG A 60 8.25 2.15 -11.44
C ARG A 60 7.16 1.08 -11.59
N PHE A 61 6.75 0.46 -10.49
CA PHE A 61 5.72 -0.57 -10.45
C PHE A 61 4.31 0.04 -10.54
N ALA A 62 4.06 1.20 -9.93
CA ALA A 62 2.78 1.90 -10.03
C ALA A 62 2.39 2.26 -11.49
N ALA A 63 3.38 2.39 -12.38
CA ALA A 63 3.16 2.57 -13.81
C ALA A 63 2.81 1.27 -14.57
N HIS A 64 2.89 0.11 -13.91
CA HIS A 64 2.86 -1.20 -14.54
C HIS A 64 1.44 -1.79 -14.60
N ARG A 65 0.64 -1.32 -15.56
CA ARG A 65 -0.72 -1.83 -15.86
C ARG A 65 -0.79 -3.36 -15.90
N ALA A 66 0.25 -4.02 -16.43
CA ALA A 66 0.27 -5.47 -16.57
C ALA A 66 0.16 -6.22 -15.22
N TYR A 67 0.51 -5.59 -14.09
CA TYR A 67 0.32 -6.21 -12.79
C TYR A 67 -1.17 -6.30 -12.44
N GLY A 68 -1.94 -5.22 -12.63
CA GLY A 68 -3.39 -5.24 -12.45
C GLY A 68 -4.07 -6.26 -13.38
N GLU A 69 -3.61 -6.36 -14.63
CA GLU A 69 -4.08 -7.37 -15.57
C GLU A 69 -3.76 -8.79 -15.08
N MET A 70 -2.55 -9.06 -14.59
CA MET A 70 -2.22 -10.35 -13.96
C MET A 70 -3.13 -10.66 -12.79
N VAL A 71 -3.37 -9.70 -11.88
CA VAL A 71 -4.26 -9.90 -10.72
C VAL A 71 -5.66 -10.29 -11.20
N ALA A 72 -6.21 -9.55 -12.16
CA ALA A 72 -7.52 -9.85 -12.73
C ALA A 72 -7.55 -11.22 -13.43
N THR A 73 -6.54 -11.52 -14.25
CA THR A 73 -6.43 -12.78 -14.99
C THR A 73 -6.30 -13.98 -14.05
N GLN A 74 -5.47 -13.92 -13.02
CA GLN A 74 -5.32 -15.00 -12.04
C GLN A 74 -6.62 -15.26 -11.27
N LEU A 75 -7.34 -14.19 -10.89
CA LEU A 75 -8.67 -14.30 -10.27
C LEU A 75 -9.72 -14.88 -11.23
N MET A 76 -9.61 -14.65 -12.54
CA MET A 76 -10.51 -15.22 -13.56
C MET A 76 -10.18 -16.68 -13.91
N ILE A 77 -8.90 -17.04 -13.95
CA ILE A 77 -8.43 -18.41 -14.24
C ILE A 77 -8.69 -19.35 -13.04
N GLY A 78 -8.73 -18.80 -11.82
CA GLY A 78 -8.92 -19.50 -10.54
C GLY A 78 -10.24 -20.29 -10.33
N HIS A 79 -10.94 -20.67 -11.40
CA HIS A 79 -12.19 -21.45 -11.45
C HIS A 79 -13.49 -20.71 -11.08
N PRO A 80 -14.67 -21.09 -11.66
CA PRO A 80 -15.95 -20.41 -11.48
C PRO A 80 -16.61 -20.61 -10.09
N SER A 81 -15.92 -21.28 -9.17
CA SER A 81 -16.45 -21.74 -7.89
C SER A 81 -16.15 -20.73 -6.78
N HIS A 82 -16.65 -19.50 -6.89
CA HIS A 82 -16.84 -18.56 -5.77
C HIS A 82 -15.62 -18.18 -4.89
N HIS A 83 -14.38 -18.60 -5.19
CA HIS A 83 -13.23 -18.18 -4.39
C HIS A 83 -12.89 -16.73 -4.67
N SER A 84 -13.30 -15.88 -3.74
CA SER A 84 -12.97 -14.45 -3.73
C SER A 84 -11.51 -14.16 -3.37
N LEU A 85 -10.71 -15.21 -3.11
CA LEU A 85 -9.31 -15.15 -2.71
C LEU A 85 -8.49 -16.18 -3.50
N VAL A 86 -7.28 -15.81 -3.93
CA VAL A 86 -6.27 -16.73 -4.49
C VAL A 86 -4.95 -16.47 -3.80
N PHE A 87 -4.29 -17.52 -3.30
CA PHE A 87 -3.01 -17.41 -2.62
C PHE A 87 -1.89 -17.80 -3.58
N ILE A 88 -0.85 -16.99 -3.62
CA ILE A 88 0.31 -17.19 -4.50
C ILE A 88 1.55 -17.17 -3.64
N GLU A 89 2.29 -18.28 -3.61
CA GLU A 89 3.60 -18.34 -2.98
C GLU A 89 4.66 -17.66 -3.86
N HIS A 90 5.57 -16.93 -3.23
CA HIS A 90 6.69 -16.25 -3.91
C HIS A 90 7.89 -17.20 -4.04
N ASP A 91 7.67 -18.31 -4.71
CA ASP A 91 8.71 -19.29 -5.00
C ASP A 91 9.69 -18.81 -6.10
N ARG A 92 10.62 -19.68 -6.49
CA ARG A 92 11.62 -19.36 -7.51
C ARG A 92 10.98 -19.10 -8.89
N GLU A 93 9.90 -19.80 -9.21
CA GLU A 93 9.21 -19.67 -10.49
C GLU A 93 8.43 -18.37 -10.58
N TYR A 94 7.64 -18.05 -9.56
CA TYR A 94 6.94 -16.78 -9.43
C TYR A 94 7.90 -15.60 -9.59
N ARG A 95 9.00 -15.59 -8.84
CA ARG A 95 9.97 -14.47 -8.88
C ARG A 95 10.62 -14.30 -10.25
N ARG A 96 10.91 -15.41 -10.94
CA ARG A 96 11.44 -15.40 -12.31
C ARG A 96 10.40 -14.80 -13.26
N GLY A 97 9.15 -15.23 -13.17
CA GLY A 97 8.04 -14.69 -13.95
C GLY A 97 7.82 -13.21 -13.66
N PHE A 98 7.79 -12.80 -12.39
CA PHE A 98 7.60 -11.44 -11.95
C PHE A 98 8.66 -10.49 -12.54
N LYS A 99 9.95 -10.86 -12.44
CA LYS A 99 11.03 -10.05 -13.03
C LYS A 99 10.91 -9.95 -14.55
N THR A 100 10.53 -11.04 -15.21
CA THR A 100 10.37 -11.09 -16.67
C THR A 100 9.22 -10.22 -17.14
N ASN A 101 8.10 -10.25 -16.43
CA ASN A 101 6.87 -9.58 -16.81
C ASN A 101 6.83 -8.10 -16.43
N TYR A 102 7.52 -7.72 -15.34
CA TYR A 102 7.43 -6.37 -14.78
C TYR A 102 8.74 -5.57 -14.85
N GLY A 103 9.84 -6.19 -15.28
CA GLY A 103 11.15 -5.54 -15.37
C GLY A 103 11.76 -5.17 -14.01
N VAL A 104 11.09 -5.47 -12.91
CA VAL A 104 11.52 -5.20 -11.52
C VAL A 104 11.56 -6.50 -10.71
N ALA A 105 12.50 -6.58 -9.76
CA ALA A 105 12.55 -7.70 -8.85
C ALA A 105 11.47 -7.55 -7.76
N ASP A 106 10.79 -8.64 -7.44
CA ASP A 106 9.73 -8.71 -6.43
C ASP A 106 10.26 -8.37 -5.01
N GLY A 107 11.50 -8.75 -4.70
CA GLY A 107 12.16 -8.56 -3.40
C GLY A 107 12.12 -9.83 -2.54
N SER A 108 13.24 -10.24 -1.96
CA SER A 108 13.39 -11.52 -1.24
C SER A 108 12.52 -11.66 0.01
N ASP A 109 12.07 -10.54 0.56
CA ASP A 109 11.40 -10.48 1.86
C ASP A 109 9.93 -10.89 1.76
N TRP A 110 9.32 -10.73 0.58
CA TRP A 110 7.95 -11.13 0.31
C TRP A 110 7.85 -12.63 0.13
N LYS A 111 6.88 -13.26 0.78
CA LYS A 111 6.73 -14.73 0.80
C LYS A 111 5.46 -15.20 0.12
N CYS A 112 4.39 -14.42 0.19
CA CYS A 112 3.17 -14.75 -0.53
C CYS A 112 2.38 -13.50 -0.92
N THR A 113 1.43 -13.67 -1.84
CA THR A 113 0.43 -12.68 -2.21
C THR A 113 -0.96 -13.29 -2.19
N ILE A 114 -1.88 -12.63 -1.51
CA ILE A 114 -3.31 -12.93 -1.56
C ILE A 114 -3.96 -11.99 -2.57
N LEU A 115 -4.45 -12.55 -3.67
CA LEU A 115 -5.30 -11.83 -4.62
C LEU A 115 -6.74 -11.88 -4.14
N MET A 116 -7.47 -10.79 -4.29
CA MET A 116 -8.83 -10.66 -3.79
C MET A 116 -9.77 -10.09 -4.85
N ALA A 117 -10.86 -10.78 -5.11
CA ALA A 117 -12.00 -10.24 -5.83
C ALA A 117 -12.87 -9.43 -4.85
N ILE A 118 -12.62 -8.11 -4.78
CA ILE A 118 -13.32 -7.23 -3.84
C ILE A 118 -14.78 -7.05 -4.26
N SER A 119 -15.01 -6.83 -5.55
CA SER A 119 -16.33 -6.73 -6.18
C SER A 119 -16.23 -7.13 -7.65
N PRO A 120 -17.34 -7.25 -8.42
CA PRO A 120 -17.27 -7.53 -9.85
C PRO A 120 -16.43 -6.53 -10.66
N ARG A 121 -16.15 -5.34 -10.11
CA ARG A 121 -15.36 -4.30 -10.78
C ARG A 121 -14.08 -3.94 -10.05
N HIS A 122 -13.75 -4.59 -8.94
CA HIS A 122 -12.59 -4.23 -8.13
C HIS A 122 -11.81 -5.47 -7.74
N VAL A 123 -10.51 -5.43 -7.96
CA VAL A 123 -9.56 -6.46 -7.58
C VAL A 123 -8.46 -5.85 -6.74
N ALA A 124 -7.92 -6.65 -5.82
CA ALA A 124 -6.80 -6.22 -5.01
C ALA A 124 -5.75 -7.34 -4.89
N SER A 125 -4.53 -6.95 -4.55
CA SER A 125 -3.52 -7.87 -4.05
C SER A 125 -2.95 -7.38 -2.73
N LEU A 126 -2.67 -8.33 -1.83
CA LEU A 126 -2.03 -8.12 -0.55
C LEU A 126 -0.81 -9.02 -0.47
N THR A 127 0.39 -8.44 -0.44
CA THR A 127 1.65 -9.18 -0.39
C THR A 127 2.22 -9.16 1.03
N LEU A 128 2.51 -10.34 1.57
CA LEU A 128 2.95 -10.53 2.95
C LEU A 128 4.41 -10.99 3.05
N PRO A 129 5.14 -10.59 4.11
CA PRO A 129 6.50 -11.06 4.38
C PRO A 129 6.55 -12.44 5.06
N THR A 130 5.39 -13.05 5.34
CA THR A 130 5.27 -14.37 5.94
C THR A 130 4.42 -15.27 5.06
N LEU A 131 4.80 -16.55 4.98
CA LEU A 131 3.93 -17.55 4.37
C LEU A 131 2.63 -17.63 5.15
N THR A 132 1.54 -17.86 4.42
CA THR A 132 0.20 -18.02 4.96
C THR A 132 -0.30 -19.36 4.48
N GLU A 133 -0.86 -20.14 5.39
CA GLU A 133 -1.46 -21.42 5.05
C GLU A 133 -2.85 -21.15 4.47
N GLU A 134 -3.29 -21.86 3.43
CA GLU A 134 -4.68 -21.74 2.93
C GLU A 134 -5.68 -22.42 3.88
N SER A 135 -5.54 -22.15 5.18
CA SER A 135 -6.37 -22.69 6.24
C SER A 135 -7.72 -21.99 6.25
N VAL A 136 -8.74 -22.65 6.81
CA VAL A 136 -10.07 -22.05 7.01
C VAL A 136 -9.99 -20.74 7.81
N VAL A 137 -9.05 -20.66 8.75
CA VAL A 137 -8.84 -19.47 9.60
C VAL A 137 -8.31 -18.31 8.77
N ASP A 138 -7.28 -18.55 7.96
CA ASP A 138 -6.67 -17.54 7.10
C ASP A 138 -7.66 -17.06 6.03
N VAL A 139 -8.35 -17.99 5.36
CA VAL A 139 -9.38 -17.68 4.37
C VAL A 139 -10.48 -16.80 4.97
N ASN A 140 -10.96 -17.08 6.18
CA ASN A 140 -11.97 -16.26 6.85
C ASN A 140 -11.45 -14.86 7.23
N TYR A 141 -10.19 -14.78 7.66
CA TYR A 141 -9.54 -13.52 7.99
C TYR A 141 -9.42 -12.61 6.77
N PHE A 142 -8.84 -13.10 5.66
CA PHE A 142 -8.71 -12.28 4.45
C PHE A 142 -10.07 -11.99 3.79
N ASN A 143 -11.05 -12.87 3.92
CA ASN A 143 -12.42 -12.57 3.49
C ASN A 143 -13.07 -11.46 4.31
N SER A 144 -12.72 -11.34 5.58
CA SER A 144 -13.20 -10.24 6.43
C SER A 144 -12.60 -8.91 5.96
N ILE A 145 -11.29 -8.85 5.70
CA ILE A 145 -10.62 -7.68 5.11
C ILE A 145 -11.26 -7.31 3.77
N ARG A 146 -11.40 -8.30 2.88
CA ARG A 146 -12.05 -8.14 1.57
C ARG A 146 -13.45 -7.55 1.68
N SER A 147 -14.25 -8.05 2.63
CA SER A 147 -15.63 -7.60 2.84
C SER A 147 -15.67 -6.16 3.36
N MET A 148 -14.82 -5.81 4.34
CA MET A 148 -14.71 -4.43 4.84
C MET A 148 -14.28 -3.46 3.74
N LEU A 149 -13.27 -3.83 2.95
CA LEU A 149 -12.85 -3.02 1.80
C LEU A 149 -13.98 -2.89 0.76
N SER A 150 -14.73 -3.96 0.49
CA SER A 150 -15.85 -3.90 -0.45
C SER A 150 -16.96 -2.94 -0.02
N ILE A 151 -17.19 -2.81 1.29
CA ILE A 151 -18.15 -1.86 1.86
C ILE A 151 -17.62 -0.44 1.70
N PHE A 152 -16.35 -0.24 2.06
CA PHE A 152 -15.66 1.05 1.91
C PHE A 152 -15.70 1.56 0.45
N LEU A 153 -15.38 0.71 -0.52
CA LEU A 153 -15.39 1.10 -1.94
C LEU A 153 -16.79 1.43 -2.46
N LYS A 154 -17.85 0.88 -1.87
CA LYS A 154 -19.24 1.22 -2.22
C LYS A 154 -19.69 2.55 -1.66
N SER A 155 -19.17 2.94 -0.49
CA SER A 155 -19.54 4.21 0.17
C SER A 155 -18.76 5.41 -0.35
N HIS A 156 -17.63 5.20 -1.01
CA HIS A 156 -16.76 6.26 -1.53
C HIS A 156 -16.93 6.43 -3.03
N LYS A 157 -16.97 7.68 -3.49
CA LYS A 157 -16.97 7.96 -4.93
C LYS A 157 -15.60 7.62 -5.50
N GLU A 158 -15.58 6.80 -6.53
CA GLU A 158 -14.35 6.55 -7.31
C GLU A 158 -13.75 7.89 -7.76
N PRO A 159 -12.43 8.06 -7.68
CA PRO A 159 -11.78 9.23 -8.23
C PRO A 159 -12.07 9.28 -9.74
N VAL A 160 -12.57 10.42 -10.22
CA VAL A 160 -12.83 10.63 -11.64
C VAL A 160 -11.47 10.78 -12.34
N VAL A 161 -10.93 9.67 -12.83
CA VAL A 161 -9.75 9.69 -13.70
C VAL A 161 -10.20 10.28 -15.05
N LYS A 162 -9.82 11.53 -15.30
CA LYS A 162 -9.94 12.12 -16.64
C LYS A 162 -9.00 11.33 -17.56
N SER A 163 -9.56 10.53 -18.43
CA SER A 163 -8.86 9.97 -19.58
C SER A 163 -8.43 11.11 -20.51
N SER A 164 -7.12 11.34 -20.62
CA SER A 164 -6.47 11.84 -21.85
C SER A 164 -4.96 11.91 -21.65
N ASP A 165 -4.25 11.31 -22.59
CA ASP A 165 -2.90 11.58 -23.08
C ASP A 165 -1.88 12.23 -22.13
N GLY A 166 -0.77 11.51 -21.94
CA GLY A 166 0.35 11.92 -21.12
C GLY A 166 0.82 13.35 -21.36
N LYS A 167 0.69 14.17 -20.32
CA LYS A 167 1.68 15.16 -19.89
C LYS A 167 1.27 15.75 -18.54
N LEU A 168 2.14 15.49 -17.55
CA LEU A 168 2.42 16.32 -16.37
C LEU A 168 1.22 16.94 -15.65
N ALA A 169 0.69 16.19 -14.67
CA ALA A 169 -0.01 16.75 -13.52
C ALA A 169 0.82 16.41 -12.26
N VAL A 170 1.95 17.10 -12.08
CA VAL A 170 2.86 16.89 -10.93
C VAL A 170 2.59 17.87 -9.78
N ASP A 171 1.84 18.95 -10.00
CA ASP A 171 1.84 20.06 -9.04
C ASP A 171 0.57 20.25 -8.21
N SER A 172 -0.52 19.52 -8.48
CA SER A 172 -1.84 19.82 -7.86
C SER A 172 -2.34 18.80 -6.84
N ALA A 173 -1.60 17.72 -6.54
CA ALA A 173 -2.01 16.69 -5.57
C ALA A 173 -1.36 16.81 -4.17
N LEU A 174 -0.51 17.82 -3.96
CA LEU A 174 0.33 17.95 -2.76
C LEU A 174 -0.21 18.95 -1.71
N GLN A 175 -1.35 19.60 -1.95
CA GLN A 175 -1.78 20.74 -1.13
C GLN A 175 -2.97 20.50 -0.19
N GLU A 176 -3.54 19.30 -0.14
CA GLU A 176 -4.66 18.96 0.77
C GLU A 176 -4.38 17.67 1.57
N ARG A 177 -3.17 17.56 2.14
CA ARG A 177 -2.76 16.47 3.04
C ARG A 177 -2.38 17.02 4.42
N GLU A 178 -3.34 17.54 5.18
CA GLU A 178 -3.10 17.90 6.58
C GLU A 178 -4.32 17.56 7.44
N THR A 179 -4.37 16.35 7.99
CA THR A 179 -5.20 16.05 9.16
C THR A 179 -4.38 16.25 10.44
N ASP A 180 -4.91 17.10 11.32
CA ASP A 180 -4.41 17.50 12.62
C ASP A 180 -4.15 16.31 13.56
N SER A 181 -2.93 15.77 13.51
CA SER A 181 -2.37 15.00 14.63
C SER A 181 -1.10 15.68 15.10
N THR A 182 -1.09 16.13 16.36
CA THR A 182 0.07 16.72 17.03
C THR A 182 1.17 15.70 17.36
N PHE A 183 0.89 14.41 17.17
CA PHE A 183 1.79 13.31 17.49
C PHE A 183 2.56 12.82 16.26
N LEU A 184 3.82 12.46 16.47
CA LEU A 184 4.64 11.80 15.45
C LEU A 184 4.24 10.33 15.34
N THR A 185 4.24 9.79 14.13
CA THR A 185 4.11 8.34 13.93
C THR A 185 5.41 7.62 14.33
N GLU A 186 5.37 6.32 14.60
CA GLU A 186 6.58 5.53 14.95
C GLU A 186 7.69 5.67 13.89
N ARG A 187 7.32 5.71 12.60
CA ARG A 187 8.25 6.00 11.51
C ARG A 187 8.84 7.40 11.62
N GLN A 188 8.01 8.40 11.87
CA GLN A 188 8.45 9.78 12.06
C GLN A 188 9.38 9.93 13.27
N GLU A 189 9.18 9.15 14.34
CA GLU A 189 10.09 9.07 15.49
C GLU A 189 11.42 8.41 15.14
N ILE A 190 11.41 7.34 14.33
CA ILE A 190 12.64 6.71 13.82
C ILE A 190 13.41 7.70 12.93
N ILE A 191 12.73 8.33 11.95
CA ILE A 191 13.32 9.34 11.08
C ILE A 191 13.87 10.50 11.92
N LEU A 192 13.13 10.99 12.90
CA LEU A 192 13.58 12.05 13.81
C LEU A 192 14.83 11.64 14.60
N ARG A 193 14.89 10.40 15.13
CA ARG A 193 16.09 9.89 15.81
C ARG A 193 17.30 9.85 14.89
N MET A 194 17.11 9.44 13.63
CA MET A 194 18.18 9.39 12.64
C MET A 194 18.65 10.79 12.22
N ILE A 195 17.71 11.74 12.07
CA ILE A 195 18.03 13.16 11.81
C ILE A 195 18.86 13.73 12.95
N LYS A 196 18.46 13.49 14.21
CA LYS A 196 19.20 13.87 15.42
C LYS A 196 20.57 13.19 15.55
N SER A 197 20.74 12.03 14.93
CA SER A 197 22.02 11.30 14.87
C SER A 197 22.93 11.79 13.73
N GLY A 198 22.48 12.75 12.92
CA GLY A 198 23.25 13.34 11.82
C GLY A 198 23.03 12.72 10.44
N ASP A 199 22.15 11.73 10.30
CA ASP A 199 21.93 11.05 9.01
C ASP A 199 21.25 11.99 7.99
N THR A 200 21.73 12.02 6.74
CA THR A 200 21.10 12.79 5.65
C THR A 200 19.80 12.12 5.18
N ASN A 201 18.94 12.86 4.48
CA ASN A 201 17.71 12.27 3.92
C ASN A 201 18.01 11.09 2.99
N SER A 202 19.10 11.16 2.23
CA SER A 202 19.60 10.07 1.39
C SER A 202 20.05 8.85 2.21
N ALA A 203 20.78 9.04 3.31
CA ALA A 203 21.24 7.94 4.17
C ALA A 203 20.08 7.27 4.93
N ILE A 204 19.09 8.06 5.37
CA ILE A 204 17.87 7.55 5.99
C ILE A 204 17.07 6.74 4.98
N ALA A 205 16.92 7.25 3.75
CA ALA A 205 16.22 6.57 2.67
C ALA A 205 16.86 5.22 2.36
N GLU A 206 18.18 5.16 2.23
CA GLU A 206 18.92 3.92 2.01
C GLU A 206 18.76 2.93 3.17
N ARG A 207 18.91 3.40 4.43
CA ARG A 207 18.83 2.52 5.60
C ARG A 207 17.43 1.99 5.88
N MET A 208 16.39 2.74 5.48
CA MET A 208 14.99 2.36 5.66
C MET A 208 14.34 1.74 4.41
N GLY A 209 15.06 1.67 3.27
CA GLY A 209 14.53 1.14 2.02
C GLY A 209 13.47 2.03 1.35
N TYR A 210 13.53 3.35 1.58
CA TYR A 210 12.60 4.34 1.04
C TYR A 210 13.26 5.24 -0.02
N SER A 211 12.46 6.08 -0.68
CA SER A 211 13.00 7.13 -1.56
C SER A 211 13.42 8.36 -0.74
N GLU A 212 14.46 9.06 -1.20
CA GLU A 212 14.92 10.29 -0.56
C GLU A 212 13.84 11.38 -0.54
N SER A 213 13.02 11.45 -1.59
CA SER A 213 11.90 12.39 -1.67
C SER A 213 10.85 12.12 -0.59
N LEU A 214 10.55 10.84 -0.31
CA LEU A 214 9.64 10.45 0.75
C LEU A 214 10.18 10.86 2.13
N ILE A 215 11.47 10.61 2.38
CA ILE A 215 12.11 11.05 3.63
C ILE A 215 12.08 12.58 3.77
N ARG A 216 12.30 13.33 2.68
CA ARG A 216 12.23 14.80 2.70
C ARG A 216 10.82 15.29 3.08
N GLN A 217 9.78 14.67 2.54
CA GLN A 217 8.39 15.00 2.86
C GLN A 217 8.06 14.65 4.31
N GLU A 218 8.44 13.46 4.79
CA GLU A 218 8.30 13.04 6.19
C GLU A 218 9.01 14.02 7.13
N THR A 219 10.20 14.47 6.75
CA THR A 219 11.01 15.44 7.50
C THR A 219 10.31 16.80 7.63
N ILE A 220 9.69 17.30 6.55
CA ILE A 220 8.90 18.54 6.57
C ILE A 220 7.66 18.38 7.47
N ALA A 221 6.98 17.24 7.38
CA ALA A 221 5.82 16.94 8.22
C ALA A 221 6.21 16.85 9.71
N ILE A 222 7.34 16.22 10.02
CA ILE A 222 7.93 16.18 11.37
C ILE A 222 8.18 17.60 11.88
N TYR A 223 8.80 18.46 11.08
CA TYR A 223 9.08 19.85 11.47
C TYR A 223 7.81 20.62 11.77
N ARG A 224 6.79 20.50 10.90
CA ARG A 224 5.50 21.14 11.09
C ARG A 224 4.82 20.68 12.39
N LYS A 225 4.84 19.38 12.68
CA LYS A 225 4.27 18.80 13.91
C LYS A 225 5.02 19.21 15.18
N LEU A 226 6.34 19.37 15.08
CA LEU A 226 7.18 19.86 16.18
C LEU A 226 7.17 21.38 16.32
N GLY A 227 6.49 22.11 15.43
CA GLY A 227 6.44 23.58 15.44
C GLY A 227 7.76 24.26 15.09
N ILE A 228 8.63 23.58 14.34
CA ILE A 228 9.97 24.07 13.97
C ILE A 228 10.11 24.26 12.46
N SER A 229 11.07 25.07 12.06
CA SER A 229 11.21 25.53 10.67
C SER A 229 12.08 24.59 9.84
N GLY A 230 12.94 23.81 10.49
CA GLY A 230 13.90 22.98 9.78
C GLY A 230 14.87 22.22 10.67
N ARG A 231 15.79 21.50 10.01
CA ARG A 231 16.77 20.62 10.65
C ARG A 231 17.64 21.31 11.70
N LYS A 232 17.95 22.59 11.50
CA LYS A 232 18.80 23.39 12.40
C LYS A 232 18.13 23.64 13.76
N ASP A 233 16.79 23.66 13.79
CA ASP A 233 16.02 23.93 15.00
C ASP A 233 15.89 22.70 15.90
N LEU A 234 16.28 21.51 15.41
CA LEU A 234 16.27 20.27 16.18
C LEU A 234 17.39 20.18 17.23
N ASP A 235 18.49 20.91 17.03
CA ASP A 235 19.66 20.92 17.92
C ASP A 235 19.61 22.03 18.99
N THR A 236 18.70 23.00 18.86
CA THR A 236 18.58 24.15 19.75
C THR A 236 17.72 23.89 21.01
N GLY A 237 17.09 22.72 21.11
CA GLY A 237 16.33 22.31 22.29
C GLY A 237 17.23 21.65 23.34
N ARG A 238 18.06 22.44 24.03
CA ARG A 238 18.83 22.03 25.22
C ARG A 238 18.35 22.78 26.44
#